data_AF-A0A7C5EPM4-F1
#
_entry.id   AF-A0A7C5EPM4-F1
#
_cell.length_a   1.000
_cell.length_b   1.000
_cell.length_c   1.000
_cell.angle_alpha   90.00
_cell.angle_beta   90.00
_cell.angle_gamma   90.00
#
_symmetry.space_group_name_H-M   'P 1'
#
loop_
_entity.id
_entity.type
_entity.pdbx_description
1 polymer ?
#
loop_
_entity_poly.entity_id
_entity_poly.type
_entity_poly.pdbx_seq_one_letter_code
_entity_poly.pdbx_strand_id
1 'polypeptide(L)' 'MDLQGRDLICTQEWPLEALERVLELAAHMKRERFSPRWSEILKGKTFFMFFYNPSV' A
#
# COMPACT_ATOMS: atom_id res chain seq x y z
N MET A 1 5.27 -7.35 12.38
CA MET A 1 6.32 -6.78 11.51
C MET A 1 5.94 -5.34 11.21
N ASP A 2 6.91 -4.43 11.23
CA ASP A 2 6.68 -3.02 10.94
C ASP A 2 7.22 -2.68 9.54
N LEU A 3 6.30 -2.32 8.63
CA LEU A 3 6.58 -1.89 7.26
C LEU A 3 6.76 -0.37 7.15
N GLN A 4 6.57 0.37 8.24
CA GLN A 4 6.67 1.82 8.24
C GLN A 4 8.08 2.27 7.84
N GLY A 5 8.15 3.16 6.85
CA GLY A 5 9.41 3.73 6.36
C GLY A 5 10.26 2.76 5.53
N ARG A 6 9.73 1.60 5.13
CA ARG A 6 10.42 0.67 4.22
C ARG A 6 10.05 0.93 2.78
N ASP A 7 11.04 0.77 1.90
CA ASP A 7 10.83 0.75 0.46
C ASP A 7 10.39 -0.65 -0.01
N LEU A 8 9.72 -0.69 -1.15
CA LEU A 8 9.39 -1.92 -1.87
C LEU A 8 9.94 -1.82 -3.29
N ILE A 9 11.13 -2.40 -3.52
CA ILE A 9 11.76 -2.43 -4.84
C ILE A 9 11.52 -3.79 -5.50
N CYS A 10 11.67 -4.88 -4.74
CA CYS A 10 11.31 -6.23 -5.17
C CYS A 10 10.60 -7.02 -4.06
N THR A 11 9.79 -8.01 -4.42
CA THR A 11 8.99 -8.78 -3.46
C THR A 11 9.85 -9.65 -2.53
N GLN A 12 11.05 -10.04 -2.97
CA GLN A 12 11.99 -10.86 -2.21
C GLN A 12 12.61 -10.13 -1.01
N GLU A 13 12.56 -8.79 -0.98
CA GLU A 13 13.03 -7.99 0.17
C GLU A 13 12.09 -8.10 1.37
N TRP A 14 10.85 -8.53 1.14
CA TRP A 14 9.83 -8.62 2.17
C TRP A 14 9.59 -10.07 2.55
N PRO A 15 9.42 -10.38 3.86
CA PRO A 15 8.99 -11.69 4.29
C PRO A 15 7.64 -12.08 3.69
N LEU A 16 7.43 -13.37 3.44
CA LEU A 16 6.18 -13.89 2.88
C LEU A 16 4.96 -13.44 3.71
N GLU A 17 5.07 -13.51 5.03
CA GLU A 17 4.00 -13.13 5.95
C GLU A 17 3.63 -11.64 5.82
N ALA A 18 4.61 -10.79 5.52
CA ALA A 18 4.36 -9.36 5.29
C ALA A 18 3.59 -9.14 3.98
N LEU A 19 3.95 -9.86 2.92
CA LEU A 19 3.24 -9.81 1.64
C LEU A 19 1.79 -10.30 1.80
N GLU A 20 1.58 -11.42 2.50
CA GLU A 20 0.26 -11.95 2.80
C GLU A 20 -0.60 -10.93 3.56
N ARG A 21 -0.03 -10.25 4.57
CA ARG A 21 -0.75 -9.21 5.32
C ARG A 21 -1.15 -8.01 4.47
N VAL A 22 -0.30 -7.57 3.54
CA VAL A 22 -0.65 -6.47 2.63
C VAL A 22 -1.77 -6.88 1.67
N LEU A 23 -1.74 -8.11 1.16
CA LEU A 23 -2.79 -8.66 0.30
C LEU A 23 -4.13 -8.80 1.05
N GLU A 24 -4.10 -9.29 2.29
CA GLU A 24 -5.27 -9.34 3.17
C GLU A 24 -5.86 -7.93 3.40
N LEU A 25 -5.01 -6.96 3.75
CA LEU A 25 -5.43 -5.58 3.95
C LEU A 25 -6.07 -4.98 2.69
N ALA A 26 -5.45 -5.19 1.52
CA ALA A 26 -5.99 -4.73 0.25
C ALA A 26 -7.37 -5.35 -0.05
N ALA A 27 -7.55 -6.65 0.23
CA ALA A 27 -8.85 -7.30 0.09
C ALA A 27 -9.90 -6.71 1.02
N HIS A 28 -9.53 -6.37 2.26
CA HIS A 28 -10.42 -5.73 3.24
C HIS A 28 -10.85 -4.33 2.78
N MET A 29 -9.90 -3.50 2.36
CA MET A 29 -10.16 -2.15 1.84
C MET A 29 -11.07 -2.20 0.61
N LYS A 30 -10.87 -3.17 -0.29
CA LYS A 30 -11.71 -3.35 -1.48
C LYS A 30 -13.15 -3.71 -1.13
N ARG A 31 -13.37 -4.61 -0.15
CA ARG A 31 -14.72 -4.98 0.32
C ARG A 31 -15.42 -3.78 0.97
N GLU A 32 -14.66 -2.99 1.72
CA GLU A 32 -15.14 -1.83 2.47
C GLU A 32 -14.94 -0.52 1.69
N ARG A 33 -14.91 -0.52 0.36
CA ARG A 33 -14.50 0.65 -0.45
C ARG A 33 -15.34 1.92 -0.25
N PHE A 34 -16.56 1.77 0.27
CA PHE A 34 -17.47 2.88 0.56
C PHE A 34 -17.46 3.29 2.04
N SER A 35 -16.70 2.56 2.86
CA SER A 35 -16.56 2.86 4.28
C SER A 35 -15.71 4.11 4.46
N PRO A 36 -16.11 5.05 5.33
CA PRO A 36 -15.29 6.21 5.67
C PRO A 36 -13.99 5.83 6.40
N ARG A 37 -13.88 4.57 6.86
CA ARG A 37 -12.72 4.03 7.58
C ARG A 37 -11.40 4.25 6.85
N TRP A 38 -11.39 4.12 5.52
CA TRP A 38 -10.17 4.13 4.72
C TRP A 38 -9.89 5.49 4.04
N SER A 39 -10.87 6.38 4.00
CA SER A 39 -10.87 7.55 3.11
C SER A 39 -9.81 8.59 3.45
N GLU A 40 -9.42 8.71 4.72
CA GLU A 40 -8.56 9.80 5.21
C GLU A 40 -7.28 9.30 5.93
N ILE A 41 -6.94 8.02 5.82
CA ILE A 41 -5.84 7.41 6.61
C ILE A 41 -4.45 7.98 6.27
N LEU A 42 -4.30 8.63 5.12
CA LEU A 42 -3.07 9.30 4.67
C LEU A 42 -3.23 10.82 4.60
N LYS A 43 -4.21 11.41 5.30
CA LYS A 43 -4.46 12.85 5.28
C LYS A 43 -3.19 13.63 5.65
N GLY A 44 -2.83 14.60 4.81
CA GLY A 44 -1.64 15.44 5.00
C GLY A 44 -0.31 14.77 4.62
N LYS A 45 -0.32 13.57 4.01
CA LYS A 45 0.86 12.96 3.40
C LYS A 45 0.99 13.39 1.95
N THR A 46 2.23 13.68 1.53
CA THR A 46 2.57 14.08 0.17
C THR A 46 3.29 12.94 -0.53
N PHE A 47 2.83 12.56 -1.72
CA PHE A 47 3.48 11.57 -2.58
C PHE A 47 3.99 12.26 -3.85
N PHE A 48 5.18 11.86 -4.29
CA PHE A 48 5.74 12.28 -5.57
C PHE A 48 5.75 11.08 -6.52
N MET A 49 5.03 11.19 -7.63
CA MET A 49 4.96 10.15 -8.66
C MET A 49 5.92 10.51 -9.80
N PHE A 50 6.84 9.59 -10.12
CA PHE A 50 7.86 9.83 -11.12
C PHE A 50 7.92 8.67 -12.11
N PHE A 51 7.45 8.92 -13.34
CA PHE A 51 7.36 7.94 -14.41
C PHE A 51 8.18 8.39 -15.62
N TYR A 52 9.16 7.58 -16.02
CA TYR A 52 9.94 7.80 -17.25
C TYR A 52 9.19 7.36 -18.52
N ASN A 53 8.27 6.41 -18.38
CA ASN A 53 7.48 5.84 -19.46
C ASN A 53 5.98 6.10 -19.24
N PRO A 54 5.15 6.12 -20.30
CA PRO A 54 3.70 6.23 -20.15
C PRO A 54 3.10 5.11 -19.27
N SER A 55 2.14 5.46 -18.43
CA SER A 55 1.35 4.54 -17.58
C SER A 55 -0.10 5.01 -17.55
N VAL A 56 -1.06 4.10 -17.77
CA VAL A 56 -2.52 4.35 -17.79
C VAL A 56 -3.27 3.44 -16.82
#